data_AF-A0A6P1VP77-F1
#
_entry.id   AF-A0A6P1VP77-F1
#
_cell.length_a   1.000
_cell.length_b   1.000
_cell.length_c   1.000
_cell.angle_alpha   90.00
_cell.angle_beta   90.00
_cell.angle_gamma   90.00
#
_symmetry.space_group_name_H-M   'P 1'
#
loop_
_entity.id
_entity.type
_entity.pdbx_description
1 polymer ?
#
loop_
_entity_poly.entity_id
_entity_poly.type
_entity_poly.pdbx_seq_one_letter_code
_entity_poly.pdbx_strand_id
1 'polypeptide(L)'
;MAHHDQKIATMLDDTLATLGGGARSTTPDDGVNLIQEWIGIVRSNVSTQWVAEPLEKLRDAINANNIREVERLLYDLSGETIDLANNAAEGDYKQGLQNLSTALKDFAQGLAK
;
A
#
# COMPACT_ATOMS: atom_id res chain seq x y z
N MET A 1 1.65 17.17 15.48
CA MET A 1 0.91 16.72 14.28
C MET A 1 1.81 16.75 13.04
N ALA A 2 2.60 17.81 12.79
CA ALA A 2 3.52 17.90 11.63
C ALA A 2 4.46 16.69 11.38
N HIS A 3 5.00 16.04 12.42
CA HIS A 3 5.90 14.88 12.22
C HIS A 3 5.21 13.62 11.68
N HIS A 4 3.92 13.45 11.97
CA HIS A 4 3.15 12.29 11.51
C HIS A 4 2.84 12.42 10.02
N ASP A 5 2.48 13.63 9.62
CA ASP A 5 2.14 13.99 8.25
C ASP A 5 3.36 13.86 7.32
N GLN A 6 4.53 14.30 7.78
CA GLN A 6 5.77 14.15 7.03
C GLN A 6 6.16 12.67 6.88
N LYS A 7 5.93 11.84 7.90
CA LYS A 7 6.18 10.40 7.83
C LYS A 7 5.29 9.72 6.80
N ILE A 8 4.00 10.07 6.74
CA ILE A 8 3.07 9.54 5.73
C ILE A 8 3.51 9.93 4.32
N ALA A 9 3.92 11.19 4.11
CA ALA A 9 4.41 11.65 2.80
C ALA A 9 5.63 10.84 2.33
N THR A 10 6.65 10.71 3.20
CA THR A 10 7.86 9.92 2.88
C THR A 10 7.51 8.47 2.57
N MET A 11 6.62 7.87 3.37
CA MET A 11 6.20 6.48 3.14
C MET A 11 5.42 6.28 1.84
N LEU A 12 4.59 7.24 1.44
CA LEU A 12 3.94 7.21 0.13
C LEU A 12 4.96 7.25 -0.99
N ASP A 13 5.93 8.16 -0.92
CA ASP A 13 6.98 8.31 -1.93
C ASP A 13 7.86 7.05 -2.03
N ASP A 14 8.30 6.50 -0.89
CA ASP A 14 9.11 5.28 -0.83
C ASP A 14 8.35 4.08 -1.40
N THR A 15 7.06 3.94 -1.06
CA THR A 15 6.19 2.89 -1.59
C THR A 15 6.03 3.01 -3.10
N LEU A 16 5.80 4.21 -3.61
CA LEU A 16 5.69 4.47 -5.04
C LEU A 16 7.01 4.17 -5.77
N ALA A 17 8.14 4.46 -5.16
CA ALA A 17 9.45 4.13 -5.72
C ALA A 17 9.67 2.60 -5.79
N THR A 18 9.34 1.86 -4.72
CA THR A 18 9.43 0.39 -4.70
C THR A 18 8.52 -0.23 -5.75
N LEU A 19 7.24 0.16 -5.78
CA LEU A 19 6.26 -0.37 -6.73
C LEU A 19 6.54 0.08 -8.18
N GLY A 20 7.13 1.26 -8.38
CA GLY A 20 7.48 1.82 -9.69
C GLY A 20 8.55 1.03 -10.44
N GLY A 21 9.40 0.27 -9.72
CA GLY A 21 10.30 -0.72 -10.32
C GLY A 21 9.57 -1.95 -10.89
N GLY A 22 8.29 -2.11 -10.57
CA GLY A 22 7.44 -3.23 -10.96
C GLY A 22 7.75 -4.53 -10.21
N ALA A 23 6.88 -5.53 -10.38
CA ALA A 23 6.98 -6.82 -9.69
C ALA A 23 8.31 -7.56 -9.87
N ARG A 24 9.03 -7.32 -10.98
CA ARG A 24 10.32 -7.96 -11.26
C ARG A 24 11.49 -7.37 -10.48
N SER A 25 11.33 -6.15 -9.97
CA SER A 25 12.40 -5.41 -9.27
C SER A 25 12.19 -5.37 -7.76
N THR A 26 11.10 -5.95 -7.26
CA THR A 26 10.75 -6.00 -5.84
C THR A 26 10.87 -7.44 -5.34
N THR A 27 11.60 -7.66 -4.25
CA THR A 27 11.68 -8.99 -3.62
C THR A 27 10.54 -9.20 -2.61
N PRO A 28 10.21 -10.46 -2.25
CA PRO A 28 9.25 -10.73 -1.18
C PRO A 28 9.61 -10.06 0.16
N ASP A 29 10.90 -10.03 0.50
CA ASP A 29 11.38 -9.41 1.74
C ASP A 29 11.18 -7.89 1.73
N ASP A 30 11.46 -7.24 0.59
CA ASP A 30 11.18 -5.80 0.42
C ASP A 30 9.68 -5.51 0.61
N GLY A 31 8.82 -6.35 0.01
CA GLY A 31 7.37 -6.23 0.16
C GLY A 31 6.90 -6.40 1.60
N VAL A 32 7.40 -7.42 2.30
CA VAL A 32 7.05 -7.68 3.71
C VAL A 32 7.48 -6.52 4.61
N ASN A 33 8.69 -6.00 4.44
CA ASN A 33 9.19 -4.88 5.24
C ASN A 33 8.34 -3.63 5.03
N LEU A 34 8.05 -3.28 3.77
CA LEU A 34 7.21 -2.13 3.43
C LEU A 34 5.81 -2.24 4.04
N ILE A 35 5.19 -3.42 3.98
CA ILE A 35 3.85 -3.65 4.56
C ILE A 35 3.88 -3.53 6.08
N GLN A 36 4.93 -4.02 6.75
CA GLN A 36 5.06 -3.90 8.20
C GLN A 36 5.14 -2.43 8.65
N GLU A 37 5.86 -1.59 7.90
CA GLU A 37 5.96 -0.16 8.17
C GLU A 37 4.60 0.53 8.02
N TRP A 38 3.84 0.20 6.96
CA TRP A 38 2.47 0.70 6.75
C TRP A 38 1.53 0.29 7.87
N ILE A 39 1.55 -0.98 8.30
CA ILE A 39 0.74 -1.47 9.43
C ILE A 39 1.00 -0.62 10.68
N GLY A 40 2.27 -0.30 10.96
CA GLY A 40 2.64 0.55 12.08
C GLY A 40 2.06 1.98 11.99
N ILE A 41 1.97 2.54 10.79
CA ILE A 41 1.43 3.88 10.55
C ILE A 41 -0.10 3.87 10.68
N VAL A 42 -0.79 2.99 9.96
CA VAL A 42 -2.26 3.00 9.92
C VAL A 42 -2.88 2.63 11.26
N ARG A 43 -2.23 1.77 12.06
CA ARG A 43 -2.69 1.46 13.43
C ARG A 43 -2.58 2.65 14.38
N SER A 44 -1.73 3.63 14.07
CA SER A 44 -1.57 4.82 14.91
C SER A 44 -2.63 5.90 14.65
N ASN A 45 -3.54 5.70 13.70
CA ASN A 45 -4.64 6.61 13.39
C ASN A 45 -5.98 5.87 13.26
N VAL A 46 -6.97 6.28 14.07
CA VAL A 46 -8.31 5.66 14.13
C VAL A 46 -9.05 5.71 12.78
N SER A 47 -8.81 6.73 11.96
CA SER A 47 -9.49 6.86 10.66
C SER A 47 -8.96 5.91 9.59
N THR A 48 -7.78 5.31 9.79
CA THR A 48 -7.13 4.42 8.83
C THR A 48 -6.83 3.03 9.40
N GLN A 49 -7.10 2.78 10.69
CA GLN A 49 -6.86 1.48 11.33
C GLN A 49 -7.56 0.30 10.64
N TRP A 50 -8.66 0.54 9.93
CA TRP A 50 -9.39 -0.49 9.19
C TRP A 50 -8.57 -1.09 8.04
N VAL A 51 -7.56 -0.37 7.54
CA VAL A 51 -6.62 -0.84 6.50
C VAL A 51 -5.57 -1.81 7.07
N ALA A 52 -5.40 -1.87 8.41
CA ALA A 52 -4.40 -2.73 9.04
C ALA A 52 -4.64 -4.23 8.74
N GLU A 53 -5.90 -4.68 8.81
CA GLU A 53 -6.24 -6.08 8.56
C GLU A 53 -5.95 -6.51 7.11
N PRO A 54 -6.38 -5.76 6.07
CA PRO A 54 -5.97 -6.02 4.68
C PRO A 54 -4.44 -6.10 4.49
N LEU A 55 -3.68 -5.20 5.12
CA LEU A 55 -2.22 -5.20 5.04
C LEU A 55 -1.59 -6.43 5.73
N GLU A 56 -2.13 -6.86 6.87
CA GLU A 56 -1.68 -8.07 7.55
C GLU A 56 -1.92 -9.32 6.71
N LYS A 57 -3.09 -9.41 6.07
CA LYS A 57 -3.39 -10.50 5.11
C LYS A 57 -2.40 -10.49 3.94
N LEU A 58 -2.06 -9.30 3.42
CA LEU A 58 -1.11 -9.18 2.31
C LEU A 58 0.28 -9.68 2.71
N ARG A 59 0.78 -9.26 3.88
CA ARG A 59 2.05 -9.73 4.45
C ARG A 59 2.06 -11.25 4.58
N ASP A 60 1.00 -11.82 5.14
CA ASP A 60 0.90 -13.26 5.39
C ASP A 60 0.83 -14.05 4.07
N ALA A 61 0.14 -13.52 3.06
CA ALA A 61 0.11 -14.11 1.72
C ALA A 61 1.49 -14.10 1.03
N ILE A 62 2.27 -13.02 1.18
CA ILE A 62 3.65 -12.95 0.67
C ILE A 62 4.54 -13.99 1.37
N ASN A 63 4.49 -14.07 2.70
CA ASN A 63 5.24 -15.05 3.48
C ASN A 63 4.86 -16.51 3.13
N ALA A 64 3.59 -16.75 2.82
CA ALA A 64 3.10 -18.05 2.36
C ALA A 64 3.44 -18.35 0.90
N ASN A 65 4.08 -17.41 0.18
CA ASN A 65 4.32 -17.47 -1.26
C ASN A 65 3.03 -17.72 -2.07
N ASN A 66 1.90 -17.21 -1.59
CA ASN A 66 0.59 -17.37 -2.22
C ASN A 66 0.32 -16.22 -3.20
N ILE A 67 0.95 -16.30 -4.37
CA ILE A 67 0.92 -15.23 -5.39
C ILE A 67 -0.51 -14.83 -5.80
N ARG A 68 -1.44 -15.78 -5.90
CA ARG A 68 -2.84 -15.47 -6.25
C ARG A 68 -3.54 -14.62 -5.18
N GLU A 69 -3.27 -14.92 -3.92
CA GLU A 69 -3.84 -14.15 -2.82
C GLU A 69 -3.17 -12.78 -2.69
N VAL A 70 -1.87 -12.70 -2.94
CA VAL A 70 -1.14 -11.41 -3.05
C VAL A 70 -1.76 -10.54 -4.13
N GLU A 71 -1.97 -11.07 -5.35
CA GLU A 71 -2.61 -10.35 -6.45
C GLU A 71 -4.00 -9.84 -6.05
N ARG A 72 -4.84 -10.72 -5.50
CA ARG A 72 -6.20 -10.38 -5.07
C ARG A 72 -6.21 -9.24 -4.05
N LEU A 73 -5.37 -9.35 -3.01
CA LEU A 73 -5.28 -8.36 -1.93
C LEU A 73 -4.73 -7.01 -2.41
N LEU A 74 -3.81 -7.01 -3.39
CA LEU A 74 -3.33 -5.76 -4.00
C LEU A 74 -4.43 -5.03 -4.80
N TYR A 75 -5.32 -5.76 -5.49
CA TYR A 75 -6.48 -5.15 -6.14
C TYR A 75 -7.48 -4.59 -5.12
N ASP A 76 -7.76 -5.35 -4.05
CA ASP A 76 -8.66 -4.89 -2.98
C ASP A 76 -8.11 -3.59 -2.35
N LEU A 77 -6.83 -3.58 -1.96
CA LEU A 77 -6.14 -2.42 -1.39
C LEU A 77 -6.09 -1.23 -2.36
N SER A 78 -5.94 -1.46 -3.67
CA SER A 78 -6.05 -0.41 -4.68
C SER A 78 -7.44 0.24 -4.63
N GLY A 79 -8.51 -0.56 -4.60
CA GLY A 79 -9.89 -0.07 -4.49
C GLY A 79 -10.14 0.75 -3.23
N GLU A 80 -9.72 0.23 -2.08
CA GLU A 80 -9.83 0.91 -0.79
C GLU A 80 -9.04 2.24 -0.77
N THR A 81 -7.85 2.26 -1.37
CA THR A 81 -7.00 3.45 -1.44
C THR A 81 -7.61 4.54 -2.31
N ILE A 82 -8.19 4.20 -3.47
CA ILE A 82 -8.84 5.20 -4.33
C ILE A 82 -10.11 5.75 -3.68
N ASP A 83 -10.87 4.91 -2.98
CA ASP A 83 -12.05 5.34 -2.23
C ASP A 83 -11.66 6.30 -1.11
N LEU A 84 -10.58 6.01 -0.36
CA LEU A 84 -10.05 6.93 0.64
C LEU A 84 -9.62 8.27 0.01
N ALA A 85 -8.91 8.23 -1.11
CA ALA A 85 -8.46 9.43 -1.81
C ALA A 85 -9.63 10.31 -2.29
N ASN A 86 -10.70 9.68 -2.75
CA ASN A 86 -11.90 10.37 -3.23
C ASN A 86 -12.67 11.06 -2.10
N ASN A 87 -12.59 10.52 -0.87
CA ASN A 87 -13.22 11.08 0.32
C ASN A 87 -12.33 12.05 1.11
N ALA A 88 -11.03 12.13 0.79
CA ALA A 88 -10.10 13.05 1.42
C ALA A 88 -10.32 14.51 0.96
N ALA A 89 -10.03 15.48 1.84
CA ALA A 89 -10.05 16.89 1.47
C ALA A 89 -8.93 17.22 0.47
N GLU A 90 -9.08 18.31 -0.27
CA GLU A 90 -8.01 18.80 -1.15
C GLU A 90 -6.76 19.15 -0.34
N GLY A 91 -5.62 18.55 -0.71
CA GLY A 91 -4.35 18.69 0.01
C GLY A 91 -4.01 17.55 0.97
N ASP A 92 -5.00 16.75 1.40
CA ASP A 92 -4.81 15.63 2.33
C ASP A 92 -4.33 14.37 1.62
N TYR A 93 -3.08 14.36 1.15
CA TYR A 93 -2.43 13.24 0.44
C TYR A 93 -3.17 12.70 -0.79
N LYS A 94 -4.26 13.34 -1.20
CA LYS A 94 -5.21 12.85 -2.21
C LYS A 94 -4.53 12.36 -3.48
N GLN A 95 -3.63 13.18 -4.04
CA GLN A 95 -2.87 12.81 -5.23
C GLN A 95 -1.92 11.64 -4.97
N GLY A 96 -1.25 11.61 -3.82
CA GLY A 96 -0.37 10.50 -3.42
C GLY A 96 -1.14 9.18 -3.28
N LEU A 97 -2.34 9.22 -2.69
CA LEU A 97 -3.22 8.05 -2.57
C LEU A 97 -3.76 7.59 -3.93
N GLN A 98 -4.13 8.51 -4.83
CA GLN A 98 -4.53 8.17 -6.20
C GLN A 98 -3.40 7.47 -6.97
N ASN A 99 -2.17 8.00 -6.84
CA ASN A 99 -0.98 7.39 -7.42
C ASN A 99 -0.72 6.00 -6.83
N LEU A 100 -0.84 5.86 -5.51
CA LEU A 100 -0.65 4.59 -4.82
C LEU A 100 -1.65 3.55 -5.28
N SER A 101 -2.94 3.90 -5.37
CA SER A 101 -3.96 3.00 -5.91
C SER A 101 -3.57 2.49 -7.30
N THR A 102 -3.10 3.39 -8.17
CA THR A 102 -2.68 3.02 -9.52
C THR A 102 -1.48 2.08 -9.50
N ALA A 103 -0.46 2.39 -8.70
CA ALA A 103 0.73 1.57 -8.57
C ALA A 103 0.43 0.16 -8.01
N LEU A 104 -0.45 0.04 -7.02
CA LEU A 104 -0.89 -1.25 -6.48
C LEU A 104 -1.57 -2.12 -7.54
N LYS A 105 -2.47 -1.51 -8.31
CA LYS A 105 -3.18 -2.18 -9.41
C LYS A 105 -2.22 -2.64 -10.51
N ASP A 106 -1.29 -1.78 -10.92
CA ASP A 106 -0.32 -2.09 -11.97
C ASP A 106 0.66 -3.18 -11.51
N PHE A 107 1.07 -3.16 -10.24
CA PHE A 107 1.90 -4.19 -9.66
C PHE A 107 1.17 -5.54 -9.63
N ALA A 108 -0.10 -5.56 -9.21
CA ALA A 108 -0.93 -6.77 -9.23
C ALA A 108 -1.04 -7.36 -10.64
N GLN A 109 -1.29 -6.52 -11.65
CA GLN A 109 -1.32 -6.93 -13.06
C GLN A 109 0.02 -7.50 -13.54
N GLY A 110 1.13 -7.00 -12.99
CA GLY A 110 2.48 -7.48 -13.29
C GLY A 110 2.77 -8.87 -12.73
N LEU A 111 2.13 -9.27 -11.63
CA LEU A 111 2.28 -10.60 -11.01
C LEU A 111 1.60 -11.71 -11.83
N ALA A 112 0.54 -11.39 -12.56
CA ALA A 112 -0.22 -12.34 -13.37
C ALA A 112 0.43 -12.71 -14.72
N LYS A 113 1.58 -12.09 -15.06
CA LYS A 113 2.28 -12.26 -16.34
C LYS A 113 3.53 -13.12 -16.21
#